data_AF-S4XPT7-F1
#
_entry.id   AF-S4XPT7-F1
#
_cell.length_a   1.000
_cell.length_b   1.000
_cell.length_c   1.000
_cell.angle_alpha   90.00
_cell.angle_beta   90.00
_cell.angle_gamma   90.00
#
_symmetry.space_group_name_H-M   'P 1'
#
loop_
_entity.id
_entity.type
_entity.pdbx_description
1 polymer ?
#
loop_
_entity_poly.entity_id
_entity_poly.type
_entity_poly.pdbx_seq_one_letter_code
_entity_poly.pdbx_strand_id
1 'polypeptide(L)'
;MHPLAVRVMADIGIDISMQRSKPLDEFMEQRFDFVITVCDRARESCPTLPTHREQIHWSVKDPAEATGTEAEVRKAFERARDELQHRIRLWMLSHRISGR
;
A
#
# COMPACT_ATOMS: atom_id res chain seq x y z
N MET A 1 -6.61 -3.38 -10.83
CA MET A 1 -6.21 -4.05 -9.58
C MET A 1 -5.67 -5.42 -9.94
N HIS A 2 -4.59 -5.90 -9.32
CA HIS A 2 -3.97 -7.18 -9.66
C HIS A 2 -4.75 -8.36 -9.03
N PRO A 3 -5.14 -9.41 -9.77
CA PRO A 3 -5.94 -10.53 -9.23
C PRO A 3 -5.26 -11.28 -8.07
N LEU A 4 -3.93 -11.44 -8.11
CA LEU A 4 -3.20 -12.07 -7.01
C LEU A 4 -3.26 -11.26 -5.71
N ALA A 5 -3.34 -9.93 -5.79
CA ALA A 5 -3.51 -9.11 -4.59
C ALA A 5 -4.86 -9.41 -3.92
N VAL A 6 -5.94 -9.53 -4.70
CA VAL A 6 -7.27 -9.91 -4.19
C VAL A 6 -7.22 -11.27 -3.51
N ARG A 7 -6.56 -12.26 -4.13
CA ARG A 7 -6.45 -13.61 -3.58
C ARG A 7 -5.68 -13.66 -2.25
N VAL A 8 -4.47 -13.09 -2.19
CA VAL A 8 -3.66 -13.14 -0.96
C VAL A 8 -4.28 -12.33 0.19
N MET A 9 -5.11 -11.33 -0.11
CA MET A 9 -5.85 -10.59 0.91
C MET A 9 -7.06 -11.39 1.41
N ALA A 10 -7.77 -12.08 0.51
CA ALA A 10 -8.85 -12.99 0.88
C ALA A 10 -8.36 -14.14 1.78
N ASP A 11 -7.14 -14.65 1.56
CA ASP A 11 -6.53 -15.70 2.41
C ASP A 11 -6.42 -15.31 3.89
N ILE A 12 -6.40 -14.00 4.21
CA ILE A 12 -6.38 -13.48 5.59
C ILE A 12 -7.72 -12.83 6.00
N GLY A 13 -8.79 -13.09 5.24
CA GLY A 13 -10.14 -12.60 5.53
C GLY A 13 -10.39 -11.14 5.19
N ILE A 14 -9.59 -10.52 4.33
CA ILE A 14 -9.77 -9.12 3.88
C ILE A 14 -10.22 -9.11 2.42
N ASP A 15 -11.48 -8.73 2.18
CA ASP A 15 -12.01 -8.57 0.82
C ASP A 15 -11.68 -7.17 0.27
N ILE A 16 -10.92 -7.16 -0.82
CA ILE A 16 -10.58 -5.94 -1.58
C ILE A 16 -11.12 -5.97 -3.01
N SER A 17 -11.95 -6.96 -3.36
CA SER A 17 -12.44 -7.20 -4.73
C SER A 17 -13.23 -6.02 -5.32
N MET A 18 -13.90 -5.25 -4.46
CA MET A 18 -14.68 -4.07 -4.83
C MET A 18 -13.86 -2.78 -4.93
N GLN A 19 -12.55 -2.83 -4.63
CA GLN A 19 -11.68 -1.66 -4.74
C GLN A 19 -11.22 -1.46 -6.20
N ARG A 20 -11.01 -0.19 -6.58
CA ARG A 20 -10.52 0.18 -7.91
C ARG A 20 -9.21 0.96 -7.83
N SER A 21 -8.43 0.87 -8.91
CA SER A 21 -7.27 1.74 -9.13
C SER A 21 -7.74 3.15 -9.49
N LYS A 22 -7.04 4.17 -9.01
CA LYS A 22 -7.38 5.57 -9.21
C LYS A 22 -6.10 6.37 -9.49
N PRO A 23 -6.08 7.27 -10.48
CA PRO A 23 -4.98 8.20 -10.67
C PRO A 23 -4.93 9.20 -9.50
N LEU A 24 -3.73 9.72 -9.24
CA LEU A 24 -3.50 10.67 -8.15
C LEU A 24 -4.26 11.99 -8.34
N ASP A 25 -4.49 12.39 -9.59
CA ASP A 25 -5.19 13.62 -9.97
C ASP A 25 -6.60 13.72 -9.37
N GLU A 26 -7.27 12.58 -9.10
CA GLU A 26 -8.58 12.53 -8.41
C GLU A 26 -8.51 13.11 -6.97
N PHE A 27 -7.32 13.28 -6.41
CA PHE A 27 -7.08 13.62 -5.00
C PHE A 27 -6.34 14.93 -4.78
N MET A 28 -6.02 15.68 -5.83
CA MET A 28 -5.18 16.88 -5.73
C MET A 28 -5.81 18.01 -4.89
N GLU A 29 -7.14 18.03 -4.79
CA GLU A 29 -7.87 19.00 -3.96
C GLU A 29 -8.16 18.48 -2.54
N GLN A 30 -7.86 17.22 -2.26
CA GLN A 30 -8.10 16.60 -0.96
C GLN A 30 -6.95 16.87 0.00
N ARG A 31 -7.30 16.98 1.28
CA ARG A 31 -6.34 17.20 2.37
C ARG A 31 -6.21 15.91 3.18
N PHE A 32 -4.99 15.40 3.25
CA PHE A 32 -4.66 14.24 4.06
C PHE A 32 -3.84 14.66 5.28
N ASP A 33 -4.15 14.11 6.45
CA ASP A 33 -3.27 14.21 7.61
C ASP A 33 -1.95 13.47 7.33
N PHE A 34 -2.05 12.26 6.77
CA PHE A 34 -0.91 11.38 6.50
C PHE A 34 -0.97 10.85 5.07
N VAL A 35 0.17 10.85 4.38
CA VAL A 35 0.32 10.21 3.06
C VAL A 35 1.43 9.16 3.15
N ILE A 36 1.11 7.90 2.82
CA ILE A 36 2.07 6.79 2.81
C ILE A 36 2.32 6.35 1.37
N THR A 37 3.55 6.48 0.92
CA THR A 37 4.01 5.95 -0.39
C THR A 37 4.71 4.62 -0.16
N VAL A 38 4.33 3.59 -0.93
CA VAL A 38 4.74 2.19 -0.65
C VAL A 38 5.68 1.56 -1.68
N CYS A 39 5.97 2.24 -2.79
CA CYS A 39 6.87 1.75 -3.83
C CYS A 39 7.85 2.87 -4.19
N ASP A 40 9.11 2.53 -4.47
CA ASP A 40 10.13 3.50 -4.88
C ASP A 40 9.72 4.19 -6.19
N ARG A 41 9.15 3.43 -7.13
CA ARG A 41 8.56 3.97 -8.36
C ARG A 41 7.44 4.97 -8.04
N ALA A 42 6.63 4.69 -7.01
CA ALA A 42 5.59 5.63 -6.57
C ALA A 42 6.20 6.89 -5.92
N ARG A 43 7.33 6.81 -5.24
CA ARG A 43 8.03 7.99 -4.68
C ARG A 43 8.60 8.89 -5.78
N GLU A 44 9.18 8.31 -6.82
CA GLU A 44 9.80 9.06 -7.92
C GLU A 44 8.77 9.68 -8.88
N SER A 45 7.62 9.03 -9.04
CA SER A 45 6.56 9.49 -9.96
C SER A 45 5.40 10.22 -9.30
N CYS A 46 5.24 10.15 -7.97
CA CYS A 46 4.18 10.89 -7.30
C CYS A 46 4.60 12.35 -7.10
N PRO A 47 3.86 13.33 -7.64
CA PRO A 47 3.95 14.70 -7.17
C PRO A 47 3.70 14.74 -5.66
N THR A 48 4.34 15.67 -4.96
CA THR A 48 4.14 15.90 -3.53
C THR A 48 2.68 16.25 -3.29
N LEU A 49 1.91 15.30 -2.75
CA LEU A 49 0.54 15.57 -2.32
C LEU A 49 0.56 16.63 -1.20
N PRO A 50 -0.40 17.57 -1.19
CA PRO A 50 -0.55 18.48 -0.06
C PRO A 50 -0.96 17.72 1.20
N THR A 51 -0.02 17.51 2.13
CA THR A 51 -0.26 16.88 3.43
C THR A 51 -0.27 17.93 4.55
N HIS A 52 -1.13 17.76 5.56
CA HIS A 52 -1.20 18.66 6.72
C HIS A 52 -0.25 18.28 7.85
N ARG A 53 0.23 17.03 7.90
CA ARG A 53 1.18 16.60 8.94
C ARG A 53 2.41 15.93 8.37
N GLU A 54 2.25 14.78 7.73
CA GLU A 54 3.42 13.95 7.43
C GLU A 54 3.26 13.13 6.14
N GLN A 55 4.35 13.08 5.38
CA GLN A 55 4.52 12.17 4.25
C GLN A 55 5.55 11.10 4.61
N ILE A 56 5.10 9.85 4.58
CA ILE A 56 5.88 8.67 4.96
C ILE A 56 6.18 7.87 3.70
N HIS A 57 7.37 7.30 3.65
CA HIS A 57 7.77 6.41 2.59
C HIS A 57 8.22 5.06 3.13
N TRP A 58 7.57 4.01 2.67
CA TRP A 58 7.97 2.62 2.90
C TRP A 58 8.38 2.03 1.57
N SER A 59 9.66 1.72 1.40
CA SER A 59 10.11 0.96 0.24
C SER A 59 9.66 -0.49 0.41
N VAL A 60 8.60 -0.89 -0.29
CA VAL A 60 8.13 -2.26 -0.41
C VAL A 60 8.36 -2.71 -1.86
N LYS A 61 9.00 -3.86 -2.02
CA LYS A 61 9.28 -4.43 -3.34
C LYS A 61 7.97 -4.69 -4.08
N ASP A 62 7.87 -4.25 -5.33
CA ASP A 62 6.69 -4.49 -6.14
C ASP A 62 6.52 -5.99 -6.43
N PRO A 63 5.45 -6.64 -5.92
CA PRO A 63 5.23 -8.06 -6.18
C PRO A 63 4.86 -8.37 -7.63
N ALA A 64 4.41 -7.37 -8.41
CA ALA A 64 4.10 -7.54 -9.84
C ALA A 64 5.36 -7.66 -10.71
N GLU A 65 6.52 -7.24 -10.22
CA GLU A 65 7.82 -7.43 -10.89
C GLU A 65 8.43 -8.81 -10.60
N ALA A 66 7.81 -9.63 -9.75
CA ALA A 66 8.31 -10.97 -9.45
C ALA A 66 8.19 -11.89 -10.67
N THR A 67 9.25 -12.65 -10.94
CA THR A 67 9.32 -13.65 -12.01
C THR A 67 9.57 -15.04 -11.44
N GLY A 68 9.27 -16.07 -12.23
CA GLY A 68 9.44 -17.48 -11.83
C GLY A 68 8.13 -18.25 -11.91
N THR A 69 8.03 -19.30 -11.09
CA THR A 69 6.84 -20.15 -10.98
C THR A 69 5.66 -19.39 -10.35
N GLU A 70 4.44 -19.88 -10.57
CA GLU A 70 3.24 -19.30 -9.95
C GLU A 70 3.35 -19.24 -8.42
N ALA A 71 3.97 -20.24 -7.80
CA ALA A 71 4.20 -20.29 -6.37
C ALA A 71 5.17 -19.18 -5.89
N GLU A 72 6.24 -18.91 -6.66
CA GLU A 72 7.20 -17.85 -6.35
C GLU A 72 6.56 -16.47 -6.50
N VAL A 73 5.80 -16.25 -7.57
CA VAL A 73 5.06 -14.99 -7.77
C VAL A 73 4.04 -14.79 -6.64
N ARG A 74 3.23 -15.81 -6.33
CA ARG A 74 2.26 -15.74 -5.21
C ARG A 74 2.96 -15.39 -3.88
N LYS A 75 4.12 -16.02 -3.61
CA LYS A 75 4.91 -15.74 -2.41
C LYS A 75 5.42 -14.30 -2.35
N ALA A 76 5.70 -13.66 -3.49
CA ALA A 76 6.04 -12.24 -3.53
C ALA A 76 4.85 -11.36 -3.10
N PHE A 77 3.63 -11.67 -3.57
CA PHE A 77 2.42 -10.98 -3.12
C PHE A 77 2.15 -11.16 -1.62
N GLU A 78 2.34 -12.38 -1.08
CA GLU A 78 2.20 -12.64 0.36
C GLU A 78 3.22 -11.84 1.18
N ARG A 79 4.49 -11.79 0.74
CA ARG A 79 5.53 -11.01 1.41
C ARG A 79 5.19 -9.52 1.45
N ALA A 80 4.77 -8.95 0.33
CA ALA A 80 4.38 -7.54 0.26
C ALA A 80 3.17 -7.25 1.18
N ARG A 81 2.17 -8.13 1.20
CA ARG A 81 1.02 -8.05 2.13
C ARG A 81 1.47 -8.04 3.59
N ASP A 82 2.28 -9.02 3.98
CA ASP A 82 2.68 -9.22 5.38
C ASP A 82 3.59 -8.08 5.87
N GLU A 83 4.48 -7.59 4.99
CA GLU A 83 5.31 -6.43 5.27
C GLU A 83 4.47 -5.16 5.48
N LEU A 84 3.51 -4.87 4.59
CA LEU A 84 2.60 -3.73 4.75
C LEU A 84 1.78 -3.86 6.02
N GLN A 85 1.24 -5.05 6.33
CA GLN A 85 0.49 -5.29 7.56
C GLN A 85 1.33 -5.02 8.81
N HIS A 86 2.58 -5.48 8.83
CA HIS A 86 3.48 -5.25 9.96
C HIS A 86 3.80 -3.77 10.13
N ARG A 87 4.15 -3.07 9.04
CA ARG A 87 4.45 -1.63 9.05
C ARG A 87 3.25 -0.80 9.51
N ILE A 88 2.05 -1.09 9.01
CA ILE A 88 0.81 -0.42 9.43
C ILE A 88 0.55 -0.63 10.91
N ARG A 89 0.67 -1.86 11.42
CA ARG A 89 0.47 -2.16 12.85
C ARG A 89 1.46 -1.38 13.73
N LEU A 90 2.74 -1.39 13.38
CA LEU A 90 3.75 -0.63 14.13
C LEU A 90 3.50 0.87 14.07
N TRP A 91 3.14 1.39 12.89
CA TRP A 91 2.83 2.80 12.71
C TRP A 91 1.62 3.24 13.54
N MET A 92 0.57 2.43 13.60
CA MET A 92 -0.61 2.69 14.43
C MET A 92 -0.31 2.65 15.95
N LEU A 93 0.69 1.88 16.38
CA LEU A 93 1.10 1.83 17.79
C LEU A 93 1.93 3.06 18.19
N SER A 94 2.85 3.50 17.32
CA SER A 94 3.70 4.66 17.57
C SER A 94 2.95 5.98 17.42
N HIS A 95 2.02 6.03 16.49
CA HIS A 95 1.16 7.18 16.27
C HIS A 95 -0.17 6.82 16.92
N ARG A 96 -0.38 7.22 18.18
CA ARG A 96 -1.70 7.15 18.84
C ARG A 96 -2.68 7.94 17.96
N ILE A 97 -3.31 7.27 17.00
CA ILE A 97 -4.46 7.80 16.27
C ILE A 97 -5.60 7.75 17.26
N SER A 98 -5.60 8.68 18.21
CA SER A 98 -6.73 8.94 19.06
C SER A 98 -7.80 9.45 18.11
N GLY A 99 -8.78 8.59 17.82
CA GLY A 99 -9.95 8.95 17.03
C GLY A 99 -10.47 10.29 17.50
N ARG A 100 -10.57 11.22 16.57
CA ARG A 100 -11.36 12.43 16.75
C ARG A 100 -12.75 12.14 16.22
#